data_AF-A0A2N7R4K1-F1
#
_entry.id   AF-A0A2N7R4K1-F1
#
_cell.length_a   1.000
_cell.length_b   1.000
_cell.length_c   1.000
_cell.angle_alpha   90.00
_cell.angle_beta   90.00
_cell.angle_gamma   90.00
#
_symmetry.space_group_name_H-M   'P 1'
#
loop_
_entity.id
_entity.type
_entity.pdbx_description
1 polymer ?
#
loop_
_entity_poly.entity_id
_entity_poly.type
_entity_poly.pdbx_seq_one_letter_code
_entity_poly.pdbx_strand_id
1 'polypeptide(L)'
;MAAIDTLNPGNSGVASVPNTAKAGTGAEHNADTSLLATPTLVEGVKVSLSNASIEKAFSAGGENSDIEDSGLPENVQQLLKMIRKLQKEIAEKKARMAAVMADRRLSNEEKVNMLAALRGAIAALNTGLISANLALSKVMDQSGLSTEQNLKLGSLLTKN
;
A
#
# COMPACT_ATOMS: atom_id res chain seq x y z
N MET A 1 -27.73 56.56 -11.69
CA MET A 1 -27.46 57.30 -10.43
C MET A 1 -27.54 56.26 -9.31
N ALA A 2 -26.58 56.00 -8.44
CA ALA A 2 -25.27 56.54 -8.05
C ALA A 2 -24.41 55.30 -7.63
N ALA A 3 -23.12 55.15 -7.97
CA ALA A 3 -21.91 55.80 -7.48
C ALA A 3 -21.64 55.62 -5.96
N ILE A 4 -20.51 54.93 -5.67
CA ILE A 4 -19.51 55.09 -4.57
C ILE A 4 -19.91 54.96 -3.09
N ASP A 5 -19.17 54.12 -2.35
CA ASP A 5 -18.31 54.45 -1.17
C ASP A 5 -17.85 53.13 -0.50
N THR A 6 -16.64 52.60 -0.75
CA THR A 6 -15.38 52.76 0.01
C THR A 6 -15.46 52.81 1.55
N LEU A 7 -14.54 52.09 2.19
CA LEU A 7 -13.96 52.29 3.55
C LEU A 7 -14.43 51.38 4.73
N ASN A 8 -13.63 50.33 4.95
CA ASN A 8 -13.07 49.88 6.25
C ASN A 8 -12.49 51.11 7.01
N PRO A 9 -12.47 51.26 8.38
CA PRO A 9 -11.96 50.31 9.38
C PRO A 9 -12.54 50.45 10.83
N GLY A 10 -12.06 49.64 11.79
CA GLY A 10 -12.18 49.93 13.23
C GLY A 10 -12.31 48.67 14.09
N ASN A 11 -11.23 47.98 14.47
CA ASN A 11 -10.28 48.31 15.54
C ASN A 11 -10.91 48.41 16.94
N SER A 12 -10.60 47.43 17.80
CA SER A 12 -10.29 47.54 19.23
C SER A 12 -10.03 46.11 19.74
N GLY A 13 -8.89 45.70 20.27
CA GLY A 13 -7.65 46.38 20.62
C GLY A 13 -6.79 45.42 21.45
N VAL A 14 -5.51 45.77 21.59
CA VAL A 14 -4.52 45.34 22.61
C VAL A 14 -4.01 43.88 22.52
N ALA A 15 -2.70 43.57 22.54
CA ALA A 15 -1.48 44.38 22.65
C ALA A 15 -0.29 43.63 22.02
N SER A 16 0.60 44.39 21.41
CA SER A 16 1.96 43.99 21.06
C SER A 16 2.81 43.81 22.32
N VAL A 17 3.67 42.80 22.32
CA VAL A 17 4.99 42.89 22.98
C VAL A 17 6.06 42.35 22.04
N PRO A 18 7.09 43.15 21.73
CA PRO A 18 8.22 42.77 20.88
C PRO A 18 9.28 42.06 21.71
N ASN A 19 9.84 40.95 21.21
CA ASN A 19 11.09 40.45 21.76
C ASN A 19 12.26 41.13 21.05
N THR A 20 12.79 42.18 21.68
CA THR A 20 13.98 42.91 21.27
C THR A 20 15.25 42.13 21.60
N ALA A 21 16.04 41.89 20.56
CA ALA A 21 17.50 41.98 20.47
C ALA A 21 18.39 41.52 21.64
N LYS A 22 19.38 40.65 21.32
CA LYS A 22 20.77 40.90 21.71
C LYS A 22 21.77 40.15 20.82
N ALA A 23 22.56 40.92 20.06
CA ALA A 23 23.87 40.51 19.57
C ALA A 23 24.93 40.79 20.65
N GLY A 24 26.01 40.00 20.71
CA GLY A 24 27.26 40.38 21.38
C GLY A 24 28.03 39.27 22.13
N THR A 25 28.98 38.66 21.43
CA THR A 25 30.41 38.50 21.78
C THR A 25 30.86 37.74 23.05
N GLY A 26 31.49 36.57 22.82
CA GLY A 26 32.87 36.22 23.22
C GLY A 26 33.20 35.94 24.70
N ALA A 27 33.66 34.72 24.98
CA ALA A 27 34.89 34.41 25.75
C ALA A 27 35.11 32.90 25.80
N GLU A 28 36.37 32.50 25.64
CA GLU A 28 36.83 31.12 25.47
C GLU A 28 37.10 30.44 26.82
N HIS A 29 36.89 29.12 26.92
CA HIS A 29 37.77 28.29 27.72
C HIS A 29 37.81 26.85 27.20
N ASN A 30 39.04 26.37 27.06
CA ASN A 30 39.44 25.06 26.59
C ASN A 30 39.04 23.96 27.58
N ALA A 31 38.56 22.83 27.08
CA ALA A 31 38.88 21.52 27.65
C ALA A 31 38.68 20.43 26.58
N ASP A 32 39.81 19.81 26.27
CA ASP A 32 40.02 18.52 25.63
C ASP A 32 38.87 17.51 25.84
N THR A 33 38.30 17.00 24.75
CA THR A 33 38.10 15.55 24.61
C THR A 33 37.81 15.20 23.16
N SER A 34 38.79 14.50 22.59
CA SER A 34 38.64 13.57 21.48
C SER A 34 37.29 12.87 21.48
N LEU A 35 36.59 12.88 20.34
CA LEU A 35 36.03 11.66 19.74
C LEU A 35 35.56 11.97 18.32
N LEU A 36 36.24 11.34 17.37
CA LEU A 36 35.76 11.08 16.02
C LEU A 36 34.31 10.58 16.09
N ALA A 37 33.38 11.37 15.55
CA ALA A 37 32.07 10.88 15.18
C ALA A 37 31.93 11.00 13.66
N THR A 38 32.47 10.01 12.98
CA THR A 38 32.09 9.64 11.62
C THR A 38 30.56 9.61 11.53
N PRO A 39 29.91 10.29 10.56
CA PRO A 39 28.49 10.08 10.35
C PRO A 39 28.29 8.63 9.92
N THR A 40 27.81 7.79 10.83
CA THR A 40 27.36 6.44 10.52
C THR A 40 26.25 6.56 9.51
N LEU A 41 26.56 6.20 8.26
CA LEU A 41 25.62 5.93 7.20
C LEU A 41 24.53 5.03 7.80
N VAL A 42 23.32 5.57 7.87
CA VAL A 42 22.14 4.86 8.34
C VAL A 42 22.01 3.63 7.44
N GLU A 43 22.27 2.48 8.02
CA GLU A 43 22.22 1.19 7.36
C GLU A 43 20.81 1.04 6.79
N GLY A 44 20.72 1.17 5.45
CA GLY A 44 19.46 1.00 4.75
C GLY A 44 18.89 -0.34 5.15
N VAL A 45 17.66 -0.32 5.69
CA VAL A 45 16.92 -1.53 6.06
C VAL A 45 16.86 -2.43 4.83
N LYS A 46 17.78 -3.38 4.77
CA LYS A 46 17.85 -4.38 3.70
C LYS A 46 16.79 -5.40 4.04
N VAL A 47 15.55 -5.08 3.68
CA VAL A 47 14.41 -5.98 3.80
C VAL A 47 14.69 -7.17 2.88
N SER A 48 15.34 -8.20 3.42
CA SER A 48 15.51 -9.47 2.76
C SER A 48 14.16 -10.18 2.87
N LEU A 49 13.20 -9.76 2.02
CA LEU A 49 11.96 -10.50 1.77
C LEU A 49 12.38 -11.89 1.32
N SER A 50 12.40 -12.84 2.26
CA SER A 50 12.92 -14.17 2.03
C SER A 50 12.15 -14.83 0.88
N ASN A 51 12.83 -15.04 -0.25
CA ASN A 51 12.27 -15.64 -1.47
C ASN A 51 11.62 -17.01 -1.19
N ALA A 52 12.04 -17.71 -0.13
CA ALA A 52 11.45 -18.99 0.31
C ALA A 52 9.99 -18.87 0.83
N SER A 53 9.59 -17.71 1.36
CA SER A 53 8.21 -17.47 1.80
C SER A 53 7.26 -17.25 0.62
N ILE A 54 7.80 -16.77 -0.49
CA ILE A 54 7.09 -16.62 -1.77
C ILE A 54 6.82 -18.03 -2.29
N GLU A 55 7.86 -18.85 -2.51
CA GLU A 55 7.74 -20.21 -3.07
C GLU A 55 6.75 -21.12 -2.34
N LYS A 56 6.76 -21.16 -0.99
CA LYS A 56 5.84 -22.01 -0.23
C LYS A 56 4.38 -21.57 -0.35
N ALA A 57 4.10 -20.29 -0.58
CA ALA A 57 2.76 -19.80 -0.86
C ALA A 57 2.29 -20.14 -2.29
N PHE A 58 3.21 -20.40 -3.23
CA PHE A 58 2.91 -20.79 -4.62
C PHE A 58 2.82 -22.31 -4.82
N SER A 59 3.39 -23.11 -3.91
CA SER A 59 3.44 -24.59 -3.98
C SER A 59 2.39 -25.30 -3.10
N ALA A 60 1.26 -24.67 -2.76
CA ALA A 60 0.12 -25.37 -2.17
C ALA A 60 -0.53 -26.28 -3.23
N GLY A 61 0.16 -27.37 -3.56
CA GLY A 61 -0.22 -28.38 -4.54
C GLY A 61 -1.57 -28.97 -4.17
N GLY A 62 -2.52 -28.84 -5.10
CA GLY A 62 -3.91 -29.24 -4.96
C GLY A 62 -4.89 -28.14 -5.35
N GLU A 63 -4.72 -26.90 -4.85
CA GLU A 63 -5.66 -25.80 -5.12
C GLU A 63 -5.46 -25.18 -6.51
N ASN A 64 -4.27 -25.37 -7.12
CA ASN A 64 -3.90 -24.80 -8.42
C ASN A 64 -3.57 -25.84 -9.50
N SER A 65 -3.93 -27.11 -9.30
CA SER A 65 -3.63 -28.17 -10.27
C SER A 65 -4.29 -27.92 -11.63
N ASP A 66 -5.43 -27.22 -11.65
CA ASP A 66 -6.09 -26.79 -12.90
C ASP A 66 -5.26 -25.79 -13.72
N ILE A 67 -4.37 -25.02 -13.07
CA ILE A 67 -3.41 -24.11 -13.70
C ILE A 67 -2.15 -24.89 -14.11
N GLU A 68 -1.70 -25.85 -13.31
CA GLU A 68 -0.49 -26.64 -13.58
C GLU A 68 -0.68 -27.58 -14.78
N ASP A 69 -1.84 -28.23 -14.86
CA ASP A 69 -2.22 -29.14 -15.96
C ASP A 69 -2.76 -28.40 -17.19
N SER A 70 -2.72 -27.06 -17.21
CA SER A 70 -3.33 -26.26 -18.27
C SER A 70 -2.54 -26.23 -19.59
N GLY A 71 -1.26 -26.63 -19.57
CA GLY A 71 -0.35 -26.48 -20.71
C GLY A 71 -0.01 -25.02 -21.04
N LEU A 72 -0.27 -24.09 -20.11
CA LEU A 72 0.09 -22.69 -20.24
C LEU A 72 1.58 -22.48 -19.92
N PRO A 73 2.21 -21.43 -20.47
CA PRO A 73 3.57 -21.04 -20.09
C PRO A 73 3.70 -20.76 -18.58
N GLU A 74 4.85 -21.09 -17.99
CA GLU A 74 5.04 -21.01 -16.54
C GLU A 74 4.86 -19.59 -15.97
N ASN A 75 5.28 -18.56 -16.71
CA ASN A 75 5.03 -17.16 -16.37
C ASN A 75 3.53 -16.81 -16.30
N VAL A 76 2.73 -17.33 -17.22
CA VAL A 76 1.27 -17.19 -17.23
C VAL A 76 0.66 -17.91 -16.04
N GLN A 77 1.10 -19.14 -15.76
CA GLN A 77 0.65 -19.92 -14.62
C GLN A 77 0.94 -19.20 -13.29
N GLN A 78 2.14 -18.65 -13.11
CA GLN A 78 2.51 -17.90 -11.91
C GLN A 78 1.63 -16.67 -11.70
N LEU A 79 1.32 -15.92 -12.78
CA LEU A 79 0.42 -14.77 -12.71
C LEU A 79 -1.01 -15.19 -12.34
N LEU A 80 -1.53 -16.30 -12.90
CA LEU A 80 -2.83 -16.85 -12.51
C LEU A 80 -2.87 -17.26 -11.03
N LYS A 81 -1.83 -17.95 -10.54
CA LYS A 81 -1.71 -18.33 -9.12
C LYS A 81 -1.74 -17.09 -8.22
N MET A 82 -1.04 -16.02 -8.62
CA MET A 82 -1.05 -14.74 -7.89
C MET A 82 -2.43 -14.08 -7.91
N ILE A 83 -3.12 -14.07 -9.05
CA ILE A 83 -4.48 -13.52 -9.19
C ILE A 83 -5.46 -14.25 -8.26
N ARG A 84 -5.42 -15.59 -8.26
CA ARG A 84 -6.29 -16.40 -7.40
C ARG A 84 -6.03 -16.15 -5.92
N LYS A 85 -4.75 -16.02 -5.53
CA LYS A 85 -4.37 -15.64 -4.16
C LYS A 85 -4.95 -14.27 -3.78
N LEU A 86 -4.82 -13.25 -4.64
CA LEU A 86 -5.36 -11.92 -4.39
C LEU A 86 -6.89 -11.94 -4.27
N GLN A 87 -7.58 -12.70 -5.12
CA GLN A 87 -9.04 -12.88 -5.04
C GLN A 87 -9.46 -13.51 -3.70
N LYS A 88 -8.76 -14.56 -3.26
CA LYS A 88 -9.00 -15.22 -1.96
C LYS A 88 -8.80 -14.25 -0.80
N GLU A 89 -7.69 -13.51 -0.78
CA GLU A 89 -7.42 -12.52 0.27
C GLU A 89 -8.46 -11.38 0.29
N ILE A 90 -8.94 -10.94 -0.89
CA ILE A 90 -10.03 -9.96 -0.99
C ILE A 90 -11.33 -10.54 -0.41
N ALA A 91 -11.68 -11.77 -0.76
CA ALA A 91 -12.89 -12.44 -0.26
C ALA A 91 -12.84 -12.61 1.27
N GLU A 92 -11.71 -13.06 1.81
CA GLU A 92 -11.48 -13.20 3.25
C GLU A 92 -11.61 -11.85 3.98
N LYS A 93 -11.02 -10.77 3.44
CA LYS A 93 -11.16 -9.43 4.06
C LYS A 93 -12.57 -8.88 3.95
N LYS A 94 -13.30 -9.15 2.86
CA LYS A 94 -14.73 -8.80 2.74
C LYS A 94 -15.58 -9.56 3.77
N ALA A 95 -15.32 -10.85 3.97
CA ALA A 95 -15.98 -11.66 4.99
C ALA A 95 -15.68 -11.13 6.40
N ARG A 96 -14.41 -10.80 6.68
CA ARG A 96 -14.02 -10.16 7.94
C ARG A 96 -14.74 -8.84 8.15
N MET A 97 -14.86 -8.00 7.12
CA MET A 97 -15.62 -6.76 7.17
C MET A 97 -17.08 -6.99 7.59
N ALA A 98 -17.75 -8.01 7.05
CA ALA A 98 -19.10 -8.38 7.49
C ALA A 98 -19.12 -8.86 8.94
N ALA A 99 -18.11 -9.64 9.37
CA ALA A 99 -17.97 -10.08 10.75
C ALA A 99 -17.80 -8.91 11.73
N VAL A 100 -16.99 -7.89 11.38
CA VAL A 100 -16.83 -6.67 12.20
C VAL A 100 -18.16 -5.94 12.40
N MET A 101 -18.98 -5.86 11.34
CA MET A 101 -20.29 -5.22 11.44
C MET A 101 -21.26 -6.00 12.32
N ALA A 102 -21.24 -7.34 12.21
CA ALA A 102 -22.09 -8.23 12.99
C ALA A 102 -21.64 -8.38 14.47
N ASP A 103 -20.37 -8.11 14.76
CA ASP A 103 -19.82 -8.21 16.11
C ASP A 103 -20.43 -7.14 17.03
N ARG A 104 -21.14 -7.59 18.07
CA ARG A 104 -21.78 -6.70 19.06
C ARG A 104 -20.84 -6.28 20.19
N ARG A 105 -19.63 -6.85 20.25
CA ARG A 105 -18.65 -6.60 21.31
C ARG A 105 -17.82 -5.33 21.06
N LEU A 106 -17.75 -4.89 19.81
CA LEU A 106 -16.98 -3.71 19.39
C LEU A 106 -17.81 -2.42 19.56
N SER A 107 -17.16 -1.37 20.05
CA SER A 107 -17.67 0.01 20.02
C SER A 107 -17.89 0.49 18.59
N ASN A 108 -18.80 1.45 18.39
CA ASN A 108 -18.99 2.08 17.07
C ASN A 108 -17.70 2.71 16.53
N GLU A 109 -16.87 3.29 17.40
CA GLU A 109 -15.59 3.88 16.99
C GLU A 109 -14.57 2.80 16.56
N GLU A 110 -14.47 1.71 17.31
CA GLU A 110 -13.61 0.57 16.97
C GLU A 110 -14.04 -0.07 15.65
N LYS A 111 -15.35 -0.21 15.42
CA LYS A 111 -15.91 -0.68 14.15
C LYS A 111 -15.51 0.22 13.01
N VAL A 112 -15.66 1.54 13.14
CA VAL A 112 -15.31 2.50 12.08
C VAL A 112 -13.82 2.42 11.75
N ASN A 113 -12.95 2.40 12.76
CA ASN A 113 -11.50 2.29 12.55
C ASN A 113 -11.10 0.97 11.89
N MET A 114 -11.60 -0.16 12.40
CA MET A 114 -11.27 -1.48 11.85
C MET A 114 -11.82 -1.64 10.42
N LEU A 115 -12.99 -1.08 10.15
CA LEU A 115 -13.60 -1.07 8.84
C LEU A 115 -12.86 -0.16 7.85
N ALA A 116 -12.37 1.00 8.28
CA ALA A 116 -11.53 1.88 7.47
C ALA A 116 -10.22 1.19 7.08
N ALA A 117 -9.56 0.51 8.04
CA ALA A 117 -8.36 -0.28 7.78
C ALA A 117 -8.64 -1.43 6.78
N LEU A 118 -9.75 -2.15 6.94
CA LEU A 118 -10.15 -3.22 6.01
C LEU A 118 -10.44 -2.69 4.61
N ARG A 119 -11.10 -1.54 4.49
CA ARG A 119 -11.35 -0.89 3.19
C ARG A 119 -10.07 -0.47 2.50
N GLY A 120 -9.12 0.11 3.23
CA GLY A 120 -7.79 0.46 2.70
C GLY A 120 -7.03 -0.78 2.21
N ALA A 121 -7.03 -1.86 3.01
CA ALA A 121 -6.40 -3.12 2.61
C ALA A 121 -7.06 -3.75 1.38
N ILE A 122 -8.39 -3.73 1.30
CA ILE A 122 -9.12 -4.20 0.11
C ILE A 122 -8.77 -3.34 -1.11
N ALA A 123 -8.68 -2.01 -0.97
CA ALA A 123 -8.29 -1.13 -2.07
C ALA A 123 -6.89 -1.48 -2.60
N ALA A 124 -5.91 -1.65 -1.70
CA ALA A 124 -4.56 -2.06 -2.07
C ALA A 124 -4.51 -3.42 -2.79
N LEU A 125 -5.26 -4.41 -2.30
CA LEU A 125 -5.37 -5.72 -2.95
C LEU A 125 -6.02 -5.64 -4.33
N ASN A 126 -7.05 -4.80 -4.51
CA ASN A 126 -7.66 -4.59 -5.83
C ASN A 126 -6.67 -3.94 -6.81
N THR A 127 -5.85 -2.99 -6.36
CA THR A 127 -4.77 -2.44 -7.18
C THR A 127 -3.79 -3.52 -7.59
N GLY A 128 -3.36 -4.37 -6.65
CA GLY A 128 -2.51 -5.52 -6.95
C GLY A 128 -3.14 -6.48 -7.96
N LEU A 129 -4.45 -6.73 -7.84
CA LEU A 129 -5.21 -7.57 -8.77
C LEU A 129 -5.23 -6.97 -10.18
N ILE A 130 -5.47 -5.67 -10.30
CA ILE A 130 -5.44 -4.96 -11.59
C ILE A 130 -4.03 -5.04 -12.21
N SER A 131 -2.98 -4.80 -11.41
CA SER A 131 -1.59 -4.91 -11.88
C SER A 131 -1.23 -6.33 -12.33
N ALA A 132 -1.69 -7.35 -11.61
CA ALA A 132 -1.50 -8.74 -11.98
C ALA A 132 -2.21 -9.09 -13.31
N ASN A 133 -3.45 -8.62 -13.49
CA ASN A 133 -4.18 -8.80 -14.74
C ASN A 133 -3.50 -8.06 -15.91
N LEU A 134 -2.97 -6.85 -15.69
CA LEU A 134 -2.23 -6.12 -16.72
C LEU A 134 -0.94 -6.84 -17.12
N ALA A 135 -0.19 -7.35 -16.13
CA ALA A 135 0.99 -8.16 -16.38
C ALA A 135 0.64 -9.44 -17.15
N LEU A 136 -0.50 -10.05 -16.83
CA LEU A 136 -1.01 -11.22 -17.55
C LEU A 136 -1.30 -10.88 -19.01
N SER A 137 -2.06 -9.82 -19.30
CA SER A 137 -2.33 -9.38 -20.67
C SER A 137 -1.05 -9.13 -21.45
N LYS A 138 -0.08 -8.42 -20.85
CA LYS A 138 1.22 -8.17 -21.51
C LYS A 138 1.97 -9.46 -21.83
N VAL A 139 1.98 -10.41 -20.90
CA VAL A 139 2.62 -11.71 -21.11
C VAL A 139 1.89 -12.51 -22.20
N MET A 140 0.55 -12.45 -22.25
CA MET A 140 -0.23 -13.10 -23.32
C MET A 140 0.14 -12.54 -24.70
N ASP A 141 0.24 -11.21 -24.82
CA ASP A 141 0.62 -10.52 -26.05
C ASP A 141 2.06 -10.87 -26.48
N GLN A 142 2.98 -11.00 -25.52
CA GLN A 142 4.39 -11.33 -25.76
C GLN A 142 4.64 -12.81 -26.04
N SER A 143 3.88 -13.70 -25.41
CA SER A 143 4.08 -15.15 -25.50
C SER A 143 3.45 -15.75 -26.76
N GLY A 144 2.62 -14.99 -27.49
CA GLY A 144 1.95 -15.47 -28.70
C GLY A 144 1.08 -16.70 -28.43
N LEU A 145 0.29 -16.66 -27.35
CA LEU A 145 -0.53 -17.80 -26.94
C LEU A 145 -1.48 -18.25 -28.05
N SER A 146 -1.66 -19.57 -28.19
CA SER A 146 -2.65 -20.11 -29.13
C SER A 146 -4.07 -19.71 -28.73
N THR A 147 -5.02 -19.81 -29.67
CA THR A 147 -6.43 -19.57 -29.40
C THR A 147 -6.95 -20.48 -28.29
N GLU A 148 -6.55 -21.76 -28.27
CA GLU A 148 -6.90 -22.72 -27.21
C GLU A 148 -6.33 -22.32 -25.84
N GLN A 149 -5.09 -21.83 -25.80
CA GLN A 149 -4.45 -21.35 -24.57
C GLN A 149 -5.15 -20.11 -24.02
N ASN A 150 -5.54 -19.17 -24.89
CA ASN A 150 -6.32 -17.99 -24.49
C ASN A 150 -7.71 -18.36 -23.95
N LEU A 151 -8.39 -19.32 -24.58
CA LEU A 151 -9.67 -19.85 -24.08
C LEU A 151 -9.50 -20.52 -22.71
N LYS A 152 -8.45 -21.33 -22.55
CA LYS A 152 -8.13 -21.99 -21.29
C LYS A 152 -7.84 -20.97 -20.18
N LEU A 153 -7.05 -19.94 -20.49
CA LEU A 153 -6.74 -18.86 -19.57
C LEU A 153 -8.01 -18.15 -19.07
N GLY A 154 -8.89 -17.75 -19.99
CA GLY A 154 -10.15 -17.09 -19.64
C GLY A 154 -11.05 -17.96 -18.75
N SER A 155 -11.09 -19.26 -19.03
CA SER A 155 -11.81 -20.23 -18.20
C SER A 155 -11.21 -20.38 -16.80
N LEU A 156 -9.89 -20.39 -16.66
CA LEU A 156 -9.21 -20.47 -15.36
C LEU A 156 -9.40 -19.21 -14.52
N LEU A 157 -9.42 -18.03 -15.17
CA LEU A 157 -9.58 -16.73 -14.49
C LEU A 157 -10.97 -16.56 -13.85
N THR A 158 -12.00 -17.12 -14.51
CA THR A 158 -13.39 -17.08 -14.03
C THR A 158 -13.68 -18.17 -13.00
N LYS A 159 -12.84 -19.19 -12.91
CA LYS A 159 -13.02 -20.32 -12.00
C LYS A 159 -12.46 -19.98 -10.61
N ASN A 160 -13.36 -19.58 -9.72
CA ASN A 160 -13.12 -19.24 -8.32
C ASN A 160 -13.94 -20.14 -7.40
#